data_AF-A0A968C3P3-F1
#
_entry.id   AF-A0A968C3P3-F1
#
_cell.length_a   1.000
_cell.length_b   1.000
_cell.length_c   1.000
_cell.angle_alpha   90.00
_cell.angle_beta   90.00
_cell.angle_gamma   90.00
#
_symmetry.space_group_name_H-M   'P 1'
#
loop_
_entity.id
_entity.type
_entity.pdbx_description
1 polymer ?
#
loop_
_entity_poly.entity_id
_entity_poly.type
_entity_poly.pdbx_seq_one_letter_code
_entity_poly.pdbx_strand_id
1 'polypeptide(L)'
;AQAEARAHLLEGFAIALEHLDEVIAIIRGSESTAEARAALIGRFELSELQANAILDMRLRALTQMERQRVLDELEGVRARISELEELLASDERVLDVIVEELEEIREKFGDERRTELGPAVEGLSTEDLIVEEDMVVTVSHLGYIKRNPLTQYRAQRRGGKGVKGMEAREEDFVERLFVASTHAYILFFTTRGRVHWLKVHELPQLGRAARGKALGNVLQLAEGERVQATLPVRSFEEAENAYVVLGTRKGVVKKT
;
A
#
# COMPACT_ATOMS: atom_id res chain seq x y z
N ALA A 1 12.03 12.62 -39.15
CA ALA A 1 11.77 11.73 -40.30
C ALA A 1 10.70 12.24 -41.30
N GLN A 2 9.39 12.21 -41.00
CA GLN A 2 8.37 12.65 -41.99
C GLN A 2 8.49 14.14 -42.33
N ALA A 3 8.69 14.99 -41.32
CA ALA A 3 8.90 16.43 -41.49
C ALA A 3 10.17 16.74 -42.30
N GLU A 4 11.29 16.07 -42.01
CA GLU A 4 12.54 16.17 -42.80
C GLU A 4 12.34 15.78 -44.26
N ALA A 5 11.66 14.66 -44.54
CA ALA A 5 11.38 14.24 -45.92
C ALA A 5 10.53 15.27 -46.67
N ARG A 6 9.58 15.92 -45.97
CA ARG A 6 8.77 17.01 -46.54
C ARG A 6 9.61 18.28 -46.77
N ALA A 7 10.42 18.68 -45.79
CA ALA A 7 11.33 19.82 -45.91
C ALA A 7 12.29 19.64 -47.08
N HIS A 8 12.91 18.47 -47.22
CA HIS A 8 13.80 18.14 -48.32
C HIS A 8 13.14 18.32 -49.69
N LEU A 9 11.88 17.89 -49.87
CA LEU A 9 11.16 18.15 -51.12
C LEU A 9 10.84 19.64 -51.34
N LEU A 10 10.41 20.34 -50.29
CA LEU A 10 10.11 21.77 -50.34
C LEU A 10 11.35 22.63 -50.62
N GLU A 11 12.53 22.22 -50.15
CA GLU A 11 13.81 22.85 -50.47
C GLU A 11 14.15 22.73 -51.96
N GLY A 12 13.95 21.54 -52.54
CA GLY A 12 14.09 21.35 -53.98
C GLY A 12 13.13 22.24 -54.78
N PHE A 13 11.88 22.36 -54.33
CA PHE A 13 10.92 23.28 -54.94
C PHE A 13 11.29 24.75 -54.77
N ALA A 14 11.80 25.16 -53.61
CA ALA A 14 12.22 26.53 -53.37
C ALA A 14 13.37 26.92 -54.31
N ILE A 15 14.39 26.06 -54.45
CA ILE A 15 15.51 26.24 -55.39
C ILE A 15 14.99 26.32 -56.83
N ALA A 16 14.08 25.42 -57.21
CA ALA A 16 13.51 25.41 -58.57
C ALA A 16 12.67 26.66 -58.88
N LEU A 17 11.94 27.19 -57.89
CA LEU A 17 11.12 28.40 -58.03
C LEU A 17 11.96 29.68 -58.03
N GLU A 18 13.14 29.68 -57.41
CA GLU A 18 14.10 30.78 -57.46
C GLU A 18 14.80 30.86 -58.83
N HIS A 19 15.11 29.72 -59.44
CA HIS A 19 15.80 29.59 -60.72
C HIS A 19 14.90 29.11 -61.87
N LEU A 20 13.64 29.54 -61.87
CA LEU A 20 12.59 28.96 -62.71
C LEU A 20 12.93 28.96 -64.22
N ASP A 21 13.45 30.07 -64.75
CA ASP A 21 13.78 30.17 -66.17
C ASP A 21 14.89 29.20 -66.59
N GLU A 22 15.89 29.01 -65.72
CA GLU A 22 17.00 28.08 -65.95
C GLU A 22 16.53 26.63 -65.87
N VAL A 23 15.69 26.28 -64.89
CA VAL A 23 15.06 24.96 -64.78
C VAL A 23 14.23 24.64 -66.02
N ILE A 24 13.42 25.59 -66.49
CA ILE A 24 12.61 25.41 -67.71
C ILE A 24 13.49 25.27 -68.95
N ALA A 25 14.60 26.00 -69.04
CA ALA A 25 15.55 25.89 -70.16
C ALA A 25 16.22 24.50 -70.19
N ILE A 26 16.65 23.98 -69.04
CA ILE A 26 17.22 22.62 -68.90
C ILE A 26 16.19 21.57 -69.32
N ILE A 27 14.94 21.67 -68.84
CA ILE A 27 13.89 20.70 -69.18
C ILE A 27 13.55 20.74 -70.67
N ARG A 28 13.46 21.94 -71.28
CA ARG A 28 13.18 22.09 -72.72
C ARG A 28 14.35 21.68 -73.62
N GLY A 29 15.58 21.78 -73.13
CA GLY A 29 16.79 21.44 -73.87
C GLY A 29 17.20 19.97 -73.81
N SER A 30 16.58 19.17 -72.93
CA SER A 30 16.89 17.74 -72.76
C SER A 30 16.01 16.87 -73.66
N GLU A 31 16.55 15.78 -74.20
CA GLU A 31 15.81 14.86 -75.09
C GLU A 31 14.96 13.85 -74.31
N SER A 32 15.27 13.61 -73.04
CA SER A 32 14.54 12.66 -72.18
C SER A 32 14.36 13.15 -70.75
N THR A 33 13.39 12.57 -70.03
CA THR A 33 13.16 12.85 -68.61
C THR A 33 14.33 12.41 -67.73
N ALA A 34 15.05 11.35 -68.13
CA ALA A 34 16.26 10.89 -67.43
C ALA A 34 17.42 11.88 -67.58
N GLU A 35 17.59 12.45 -68.79
CA GLU A 35 18.61 13.47 -69.05
C GLU A 35 18.29 14.78 -68.31
N ALA A 36 17.05 15.26 -68.37
CA ALA A 36 16.61 16.45 -67.63
C ALA A 36 16.83 16.28 -66.12
N ARG A 37 16.54 15.10 -65.57
CA ARG A 37 16.78 14.76 -64.16
C ARG A 37 18.27 14.84 -63.81
N ALA A 38 19.13 14.20 -64.60
CA ALA A 38 20.58 14.20 -64.37
C ALA A 38 21.16 15.62 -64.45
N ALA A 39 20.69 16.43 -65.39
CA ALA A 39 21.10 17.83 -65.54
C ALA A 39 20.67 18.70 -64.34
N LEU A 40 19.43 18.53 -63.85
CA LEU A 40 18.94 19.24 -62.65
C LEU A 40 19.72 18.86 -61.39
N ILE A 41 20.00 17.57 -61.21
CA ILE A 41 20.83 17.06 -60.10
C ILE A 41 22.23 17.68 -60.15
N GLY A 42 22.90 17.61 -61.31
CA GLY A 42 24.27 18.11 -61.44
C GLY A 42 24.39 19.64 -61.34
N ARG A 43 23.36 20.38 -61.78
CA ARG A 43 23.39 21.85 -61.80
C ARG A 43 23.04 22.49 -60.46
N PHE A 44 22.03 21.95 -59.78
CA PHE A 44 21.48 22.52 -58.54
C PHE A 44 21.76 21.67 -57.31
N GLU A 45 22.65 20.66 -57.43
CA GLU A 45 23.03 19.72 -56.36
C GLU A 45 21.81 19.05 -55.69
N LEU A 46 20.76 18.81 -56.48
CA LEU A 46 19.51 18.21 -56.00
C LEU A 46 19.65 16.70 -55.85
N SER A 47 18.91 16.12 -54.92
CA SER A 47 18.71 14.67 -54.87
C SER A 47 17.83 14.16 -56.02
N GLU A 48 17.89 12.85 -56.29
CA GLU A 48 16.97 12.24 -57.26
C GLU A 48 15.50 12.46 -56.89
N LEU A 49 15.15 12.40 -55.61
CA LEU A 49 13.78 12.62 -55.13
C LEU A 49 13.29 14.05 -55.41
N GLN A 50 14.12 15.05 -55.15
CA GLN A 50 13.80 16.46 -55.44
C GLN A 50 13.69 16.69 -56.95
N ALA A 51 14.64 16.19 -57.75
CA ALA A 51 14.61 16.35 -59.19
C ALA A 51 13.34 15.74 -59.81
N ASN A 52 12.89 14.59 -59.30
CA ASN A 52 11.64 13.95 -59.76
C ASN A 52 10.43 14.78 -59.40
N ALA A 53 10.38 15.27 -58.16
CA ALA A 53 9.29 16.11 -57.70
C ALA A 53 9.19 17.40 -58.54
N ILE A 54 10.31 18.00 -58.93
CA ILE A 54 10.37 19.17 -59.82
C ILE A 54 9.85 18.84 -61.22
N LEU A 55 10.24 17.70 -61.80
CA LEU A 55 9.75 17.26 -63.11
C LEU A 55 8.24 16.96 -63.09
N ASP A 56 7.71 16.49 -61.96
CA ASP A 56 6.29 16.22 -61.75
C ASP A 56 5.47 17.48 -61.42
N MET A 57 6.10 18.66 -61.35
CA MET A 57 5.40 19.92 -61.10
C MET A 57 4.37 20.23 -62.19
N ARG A 58 3.25 20.81 -61.78
CA ARG A 58 2.23 21.32 -62.70
C ARG A 58 2.44 22.81 -62.90
N LEU A 59 2.23 23.31 -64.12
CA LEU A 59 2.39 24.74 -64.47
C LEU A 59 1.64 25.71 -63.54
N ARG A 60 0.52 25.28 -62.93
CA ARG A 60 -0.22 26.08 -61.93
C ARG A 60 0.59 26.41 -60.66
N ALA A 61 1.59 25.59 -60.34
CA ALA A 61 2.46 25.77 -59.18
C ALA A 61 3.48 26.92 -59.36
N LEU A 62 3.54 27.52 -60.55
CA LEU A 62 4.45 28.61 -60.90
C LEU A 62 3.88 30.00 -60.58
N THR A 63 2.66 30.08 -60.06
CA THR A 63 2.07 31.37 -59.68
C THR A 63 2.78 31.93 -58.45
N GLN A 64 2.82 33.26 -58.33
CA GLN A 64 3.44 33.92 -57.17
C GLN A 64 2.82 33.49 -55.84
N MET A 65 1.51 33.19 -55.83
CA MET A 65 0.79 32.72 -54.65
C MET A 65 1.24 31.31 -54.23
N GLU A 66 1.39 30.38 -55.18
CA GLU A 66 1.87 29.03 -54.89
C GLU A 66 3.35 29.04 -54.48
N ARG A 67 4.17 29.92 -55.07
CA ARG A 67 5.55 30.13 -54.62
C ARG A 67 5.60 30.57 -53.16
N GLN A 68 4.80 31.59 -52.80
CA GLN A 68 4.75 32.06 -51.42
C GLN A 68 4.30 30.94 -50.47
N ARG A 69 3.26 30.19 -50.86
CA ARG A 69 2.77 29.05 -50.08
C ARG A 69 3.83 27.99 -49.82
N VAL A 70 4.66 27.66 -50.82
CA VAL A 70 5.77 26.69 -50.66
C VAL A 70 6.83 27.20 -49.69
N LEU A 71 7.16 28.50 -49.75
CA LEU A 71 8.12 29.12 -48.84
C LEU A 71 7.57 29.16 -47.40
N ASP A 72 6.31 29.57 -47.23
CA ASP A 72 5.64 29.61 -45.92
C ASP A 72 5.53 28.19 -45.32
N GLU A 73 5.22 27.18 -46.14
CA GLU A 73 5.18 25.78 -45.71
C GLU A 73 6.58 25.29 -45.31
N LEU A 74 7.62 25.62 -46.08
CA LEU A 74 8.99 25.26 -45.76
C LEU A 74 9.44 25.86 -44.43
N GLU A 75 9.13 27.14 -44.19
CA GLU A 75 9.41 27.82 -42.93
C GLU A 75 8.71 27.14 -41.75
N GLY A 76 7.42 26.85 -41.89
CA GLY A 76 6.65 26.15 -40.85
C GLY A 76 7.17 24.74 -40.56
N VAL A 77 7.53 23.97 -41.60
CA VAL A 77 8.09 22.63 -41.43
C VAL A 77 9.47 22.68 -40.78
N ARG A 78 10.33 23.64 -41.15
CA ARG A 78 11.64 23.84 -40.50
C ARG A 78 11.51 24.22 -39.03
N ALA A 79 10.59 25.12 -38.70
CA ALA A 79 10.28 25.46 -37.31
C ALA A 79 9.85 24.22 -36.52
N ARG A 80 8.99 23.38 -37.10
CA ARG A 80 8.55 22.13 -36.48
C ARG A 80 9.67 21.11 -36.32
N ILE A 81 10.58 20.99 -37.29
CA ILE A 81 11.76 20.12 -37.15
C ILE A 81 12.62 20.59 -35.98
N SER A 82 12.93 21.89 -35.92
CA SER A 82 13.72 22.46 -34.82
C SER A 82 13.09 22.19 -33.46
N GLU A 83 11.77 22.41 -33.33
CA GLU A 83 11.03 22.13 -32.09
C GLU A 83 11.13 20.65 -31.68
N LEU A 84 10.97 19.74 -32.64
CA LEU A 84 11.05 18.29 -32.40
C LEU A 84 12.48 17.84 -32.06
N GLU A 85 13.49 18.41 -32.72
CA GLU A 85 14.89 18.13 -32.42
C GLU A 85 15.28 18.61 -31.02
N GLU A 86 14.84 19.81 -30.63
CA GLU A 86 15.05 20.32 -29.26
C GLU A 86 14.34 19.48 -28.20
N LEU A 87 13.13 18.99 -28.50
CA LEU A 87 12.40 18.09 -27.62
C LEU A 87 13.17 16.77 -27.47
N LEU A 88 13.63 16.18 -28.57
CA LEU A 88 14.37 14.92 -28.57
C LEU A 88 15.79 15.03 -27.98
N ALA A 89 16.34 16.23 -27.89
CA ALA A 89 17.66 16.48 -27.32
C ALA A 89 17.68 16.47 -25.78
N SER A 90 16.52 16.59 -25.12
CA SER A 90 16.42 16.64 -23.65
C SER A 90 15.36 15.69 -23.13
N ASP A 91 15.80 14.68 -22.38
CA ASP A 91 14.91 13.74 -21.68
C ASP A 91 13.96 14.46 -20.70
N GLU A 92 14.41 15.56 -20.08
CA GLU A 92 13.59 16.36 -19.16
C GLU A 92 12.37 16.97 -19.88
N ARG A 93 12.59 17.57 -21.06
CA ARG A 93 11.48 18.13 -21.86
C ARG A 93 10.50 17.06 -22.32
N VAL A 94 10.98 15.86 -22.64
CA VAL A 94 10.11 14.74 -22.99
C VAL A 94 9.23 14.34 -21.80
N LEU A 95 9.80 14.27 -20.60
CA LEU A 95 9.04 13.97 -19.39
C LEU A 95 8.01 15.06 -19.08
N ASP A 96 8.33 16.33 -19.27
CA ASP A 96 7.38 17.44 -19.09
C ASP A 96 6.17 17.28 -20.00
N VAL A 97 6.39 17.00 -21.30
CA VAL A 97 5.30 16.74 -22.26
C VAL A 97 4.47 15.52 -21.86
N ILE A 98 5.11 14.44 -21.39
CA ILE A 98 4.39 13.25 -20.92
C ILE A 98 3.52 13.58 -19.71
N VAL A 99 4.02 14.39 -18.77
CA VAL A 99 3.24 14.81 -17.61
C VAL A 99 2.04 15.64 -18.06
N GLU A 100 2.24 16.64 -18.91
CA GLU A 100 1.16 17.47 -19.46
C GLU A 100 0.07 16.60 -20.13
N GLU A 101 0.46 15.65 -20.99
CA GLU A 101 -0.49 14.73 -21.64
C GLU A 101 -1.23 13.84 -20.63
N LEU A 102 -0.54 13.32 -19.61
CA LEU A 102 -1.16 12.50 -18.56
C LEU A 102 -2.14 13.30 -17.70
N GLU A 103 -1.84 14.57 -17.44
CA GLU A 103 -2.75 15.47 -16.73
C GLU A 103 -4.00 15.77 -17.55
N GLU A 104 -3.85 16.03 -18.84
CA GLU A 104 -4.98 16.25 -19.74
C GLU A 104 -5.89 15.00 -19.83
N ILE A 105 -5.29 13.79 -19.86
CA ILE A 105 -6.04 12.53 -19.80
C ILE A 105 -6.76 12.38 -18.46
N ARG A 106 -6.08 12.69 -17.34
CA ARG A 106 -6.67 12.63 -15.99
C ARG A 106 -7.86 13.58 -15.87
N GLU A 107 -7.78 14.79 -16.40
CA GLU A 107 -8.88 15.76 -16.37
C GLU A 107 -10.06 15.32 -17.24
N LYS A 108 -9.78 14.74 -18.42
CA LYS A 108 -10.81 14.34 -19.37
C LYS A 108 -11.53 13.05 -18.98
N PHE A 109 -10.84 12.12 -18.31
CA PHE A 109 -11.35 10.77 -18.05
C PHE A 109 -11.34 10.36 -16.58
N GLY A 110 -10.92 11.25 -15.67
CA GLY A 110 -10.89 10.96 -14.23
C GLY A 110 -12.29 10.81 -13.64
N ASP A 111 -12.48 9.78 -12.83
CA ASP A 111 -13.68 9.53 -12.05
C ASP A 111 -13.37 9.33 -10.57
N GLU A 112 -14.40 9.48 -9.73
CA GLU A 112 -14.24 9.24 -8.29
C GLU A 112 -14.08 7.75 -7.99
N ARG A 113 -13.24 7.45 -6.99
CA ARG A 113 -13.04 6.08 -6.53
C ARG A 113 -14.35 5.52 -5.98
N ARG A 114 -14.87 4.48 -6.62
CA ARG A 114 -16.11 3.79 -6.21
C ARG A 114 -15.96 2.84 -5.01
N THR A 115 -14.73 2.52 -4.62
CA THR A 115 -14.44 1.55 -3.54
C THR A 115 -13.79 2.25 -2.37
N GLU A 116 -14.14 1.84 -1.16
CA GLU A 116 -13.52 2.34 0.07
C GLU A 116 -12.42 1.38 0.53
N LEU A 117 -11.31 1.94 1.02
CA LEU A 117 -10.27 1.15 1.68
C LEU A 117 -10.68 0.96 3.14
N GLY A 118 -11.21 -0.22 3.44
CA GLY A 118 -11.45 -0.63 4.82
C GLY A 118 -10.14 -0.99 5.54
N PRO A 119 -10.15 -1.04 6.89
CA PRO A 119 -9.03 -1.57 7.63
C PRO A 119 -8.73 -3.00 7.15
N ALA A 120 -7.45 -3.37 7.11
CA ALA A 120 -7.07 -4.75 6.86
C ALA A 120 -7.79 -5.61 7.92
N VAL A 121 -8.55 -6.61 7.46
CA VAL A 121 -9.04 -7.65 8.36
C VAL A 121 -7.78 -8.40 8.79
N GLU A 122 -7.21 -8.02 9.93
CA GLU A 122 -6.25 -8.87 10.63
C GLU A 122 -6.95 -10.22 10.76
N GLY A 123 -6.34 -11.26 10.19
CA GLY A 123 -6.88 -12.61 10.27
C GLY A 123 -7.20 -12.97 11.73
N LEU A 124 -8.19 -13.82 11.93
CA LEU A 124 -8.63 -14.34 13.24
C LEU A 124 -7.45 -14.39 14.22
N SER A 125 -7.53 -13.59 15.28
CA SER A 125 -6.57 -13.66 16.36
C SER A 125 -6.62 -15.08 16.95
N THR A 126 -5.53 -15.57 17.54
CA THR A 126 -5.56 -16.89 18.21
C THR A 126 -6.65 -16.95 19.29
N GLU A 127 -7.02 -15.79 19.85
CA GLU A 127 -8.13 -15.64 20.80
C GLU A 127 -9.51 -15.87 20.16
N ASP A 128 -9.72 -15.50 18.90
CA ASP A 128 -10.98 -15.74 18.17
C ASP A 128 -11.22 -17.23 17.92
N LEU A 129 -10.17 -18.06 18.01
CA LEU A 129 -10.27 -19.52 17.95
C LEU A 129 -10.56 -20.16 19.32
N ILE A 130 -10.51 -19.39 20.41
CA ILE A 130 -10.79 -19.88 21.75
C ILE A 130 -12.30 -19.76 22.01
N VAL A 131 -12.92 -20.87 22.40
CA VAL A 131 -14.34 -20.91 22.73
C VAL A 131 -14.59 -20.12 24.02
N GLU A 132 -15.60 -19.25 24.01
CA GLU A 132 -16.03 -18.56 25.22
C GLU A 132 -16.80 -19.51 26.15
N GLU A 133 -16.21 -19.86 27.29
CA GLU A 133 -16.85 -20.69 28.31
C GLU A 133 -16.53 -20.25 29.75
N ASP A 134 -17.43 -20.59 30.68
CA ASP A 134 -17.23 -20.30 32.10
C ASP A 134 -16.21 -21.25 32.74
N MET A 135 -15.15 -20.65 33.27
CA MET A 135 -14.05 -21.35 33.93
C MET A 135 -14.03 -21.02 35.42
N VAL A 136 -13.79 -22.04 36.24
CA VAL A 136 -13.48 -21.89 37.66
C VAL A 136 -11.98 -21.68 37.80
N VAL A 137 -11.61 -20.50 38.26
CA VAL A 137 -10.22 -20.16 38.60
C VAL A 137 -10.02 -20.38 40.09
N THR A 138 -8.96 -21.09 40.43
CA THR A 138 -8.59 -21.42 41.82
C THR A 138 -7.20 -20.88 42.10
N VAL A 139 -7.07 -20.12 43.19
CA VAL A 139 -5.79 -19.63 43.71
C VAL A 139 -5.58 -20.22 45.10
N SER A 140 -4.49 -20.95 45.30
CA SER A 140 -4.12 -21.53 46.58
C SER A 140 -3.32 -20.56 47.45
N HIS A 141 -3.26 -20.83 48.76
CA HIS A 141 -2.52 -20.01 49.71
C HIS A 141 -1.01 -19.99 49.43
N LEU A 142 -0.46 -21.11 48.94
CA LEU A 142 0.94 -21.19 48.49
C LEU A 142 1.18 -20.50 47.13
N GLY A 143 0.17 -19.83 46.57
CA GLY A 143 0.28 -19.07 45.34
C GLY A 143 0.25 -19.94 44.08
N TYR A 144 -0.39 -21.11 44.12
CA TYR A 144 -0.66 -21.88 42.90
C TYR A 144 -1.95 -21.41 42.25
N ILE A 145 -1.95 -21.30 40.93
CA ILE A 145 -3.12 -20.94 40.13
C ILE A 145 -3.42 -22.02 39.09
N LYS A 146 -4.71 -22.25 38.86
CA LYS A 146 -5.22 -23.09 37.77
C LYS A 146 -6.62 -22.67 37.35
N ARG A 147 -7.00 -23.06 36.13
CA ARG A 147 -8.37 -23.01 35.63
C ARG A 147 -8.93 -24.40 35.38
N ASN A 148 -10.23 -24.56 35.54
CA ASN A 148 -10.97 -25.76 35.17
C ASN A 148 -12.35 -25.39 34.63
N PRO A 149 -12.89 -26.12 33.64
CA PRO A 149 -14.25 -25.89 33.20
C PRO A 149 -15.26 -26.03 34.34
N LEU A 150 -16.26 -25.14 34.39
CA LEU A 150 -17.32 -25.17 35.42
C LEU A 150 -18.06 -26.52 35.46
N THR A 151 -18.12 -27.22 34.32
CA THR A 151 -18.72 -28.55 34.19
C THR A 151 -18.10 -29.59 35.15
N GLN A 152 -16.83 -29.46 35.51
CA GLN A 152 -16.15 -30.37 36.45
C GLN A 152 -16.55 -30.17 37.92
N TYR A 153 -17.22 -29.06 38.25
CA TYR A 153 -17.68 -28.73 39.60
C TYR A 153 -19.16 -29.04 39.83
N ARG A 154 -19.87 -29.58 38.82
CA ARG A 154 -21.30 -29.92 38.93
C ARG A 154 -21.52 -30.89 40.10
N ALA A 155 -22.43 -30.51 41.01
CA ALA A 155 -22.75 -31.29 42.19
C ALA A 155 -23.27 -32.69 41.81
N GLN A 156 -22.66 -33.73 42.37
CA GLN A 156 -23.23 -35.08 42.34
C GLN A 156 -24.47 -35.07 43.25
N ARG A 157 -25.64 -35.44 42.71
CA ARG A 157 -26.89 -35.50 43.48
C ARG A 157 -26.78 -36.50 44.65
N ARG A 158 -27.60 -36.28 45.69
CA ARG A 158 -27.66 -37.00 46.99
C ARG A 158 -27.26 -38.48 46.90
N GLY A 159 -26.35 -38.91 47.78
CA GLY A 159 -26.08 -40.34 48.08
C GLY A 159 -24.66 -40.84 47.83
N GLY A 160 -23.73 -40.02 47.34
CA GLY A 160 -22.32 -40.42 47.14
C GLY A 160 -21.45 -40.13 48.36
N LYS A 161 -20.75 -41.14 48.91
CA LYS A 161 -19.64 -40.94 49.86
C LYS A 161 -18.63 -39.97 49.24
N GLY A 162 -18.22 -38.97 50.03
CA GLY A 162 -17.59 -37.73 49.57
C GLY A 162 -16.46 -37.90 48.55
N VAL A 163 -16.56 -37.11 47.47
CA VAL A 163 -15.51 -36.99 46.45
C VAL A 163 -14.32 -36.25 47.06
N LYS A 164 -13.26 -36.99 47.40
CA LYS A 164 -11.99 -36.42 47.89
C LYS A 164 -11.40 -35.49 46.82
N GLY A 165 -11.20 -34.22 47.19
CA GLY A 165 -10.65 -33.22 46.28
C GLY A 165 -9.14 -33.30 46.07
N MET A 166 -8.35 -33.61 47.10
CA MET A 166 -6.88 -33.53 47.05
C MET A 166 -6.24 -34.50 48.07
N GLU A 167 -5.15 -35.19 47.71
CA GLU A 167 -4.31 -35.87 48.71
C GLU A 167 -3.57 -34.80 49.52
N ALA A 168 -3.97 -34.65 50.78
CA ALA A 168 -3.28 -33.80 51.74
C ALA A 168 -1.95 -34.45 52.14
N ARG A 169 -0.91 -34.16 51.37
CA ARG A 169 0.44 -34.01 51.93
C ARG A 169 0.78 -32.53 51.86
N GLU A 170 0.76 -31.90 53.03
CA GLU A 170 1.06 -30.50 53.33
C GLU A 170 -0.06 -29.48 53.01
N GLU A 171 -0.21 -28.51 53.92
CA GLU A 171 -1.37 -27.65 54.22
C GLU A 171 -1.69 -26.57 53.16
N ASP A 172 -1.76 -26.91 51.87
CA ASP A 172 -2.20 -25.95 50.85
C ASP A 172 -3.73 -25.98 50.67
N PHE A 173 -4.39 -24.87 50.97
CA PHE A 173 -5.83 -24.70 50.84
C PHE A 173 -6.16 -23.64 49.78
N VAL A 174 -7.40 -23.68 49.28
CA VAL A 174 -7.90 -22.69 48.33
C VAL A 174 -8.13 -21.37 49.05
N GLU A 175 -7.35 -20.35 48.73
CA GLU A 175 -7.51 -18.99 49.26
C GLU A 175 -8.62 -18.25 48.50
N ARG A 176 -8.67 -18.40 47.18
CA ARG A 176 -9.68 -17.76 46.32
C ARG A 176 -10.22 -18.70 45.26
N LEU A 177 -11.54 -18.61 45.07
CA LEU A 177 -12.27 -19.32 44.03
C LEU A 177 -13.29 -18.36 43.43
N PHE A 178 -13.24 -18.19 42.11
CA PHE A 178 -14.20 -17.38 41.37
C PHE A 178 -14.45 -17.98 39.98
N VAL A 179 -15.57 -17.59 39.37
CA VAL A 179 -15.95 -17.98 38.01
C VAL A 179 -15.70 -16.80 37.08
N ALA A 180 -15.07 -17.06 35.94
CA ALA A 180 -14.79 -16.05 34.93
C ALA A 180 -14.82 -16.69 33.53
N SER A 181 -15.23 -15.92 32.51
CA SER A 181 -15.16 -16.31 31.10
C SER A 181 -13.70 -16.50 30.67
N THR A 182 -13.43 -17.41 29.73
CA THR A 182 -12.10 -17.63 29.12
C THR A 182 -11.44 -16.36 28.59
N HIS A 183 -12.23 -15.38 28.14
CA HIS A 183 -11.75 -14.12 27.56
C HIS A 183 -11.62 -13.00 28.61
N ALA A 184 -12.10 -13.23 29.84
CA ALA A 184 -11.97 -12.26 30.91
C ALA A 184 -10.51 -12.09 31.35
N TYR A 185 -10.17 -10.88 31.76
CA TYR A 185 -8.89 -10.55 32.37
C TYR A 185 -8.90 -10.86 33.87
N ILE A 186 -7.73 -11.23 34.39
CA ILE A 186 -7.48 -11.30 35.82
C ILE A 186 -6.33 -10.37 36.14
N LEU A 187 -6.60 -9.36 36.97
CA LEU A 187 -5.60 -8.43 37.47
C LEU A 187 -4.95 -9.00 38.74
N PHE A 188 -3.63 -9.06 38.76
CA PHE A 188 -2.79 -9.50 39.87
C PHE A 188 -2.04 -8.32 40.44
N PHE A 189 -2.37 -7.93 41.67
CA PHE A 189 -1.72 -6.83 42.38
C PHE A 189 -0.64 -7.37 43.31
N THR A 190 0.58 -6.86 43.15
CA THR A 190 1.75 -7.34 43.91
C THR A 190 2.07 -6.46 45.12
N THR A 191 2.84 -7.00 46.06
CA THR A 191 3.33 -6.28 47.24
C THR A 191 4.24 -5.09 46.90
N ARG A 192 4.82 -5.05 45.70
CA ARG A 192 5.63 -3.93 45.18
C ARG A 192 4.80 -2.85 44.48
N GLY A 193 3.47 -2.98 44.47
CA GLY A 193 2.57 -2.02 43.83
C GLY A 193 2.52 -2.12 42.31
N ARG A 194 2.91 -3.28 41.75
CA ARG A 194 2.75 -3.57 40.32
C ARG A 194 1.43 -4.29 40.07
N VAL A 195 0.86 -4.08 38.90
CA VAL A 195 -0.28 -4.85 38.40
C VAL A 195 0.17 -5.65 37.19
N HIS A 196 -0.10 -6.95 37.22
CA HIS A 196 0.02 -7.83 36.06
C HIS A 196 -1.38 -8.25 35.65
N TRP A 197 -1.61 -8.54 34.37
CA TRP A 197 -2.89 -9.08 33.93
C TRP A 197 -2.66 -10.21 32.93
N LEU A 198 -3.53 -11.21 32.99
CA LEU A 198 -3.59 -12.32 32.05
C LEU A 198 -5.05 -12.64 31.76
N LYS A 199 -5.35 -13.11 30.56
CA LYS A 199 -6.67 -13.68 30.25
C LYS A 199 -6.81 -15.04 30.90
N VAL A 200 -8.05 -15.41 31.22
CA VAL A 200 -8.33 -16.70 31.86
C VAL A 200 -7.80 -17.85 31.02
N HIS A 201 -7.96 -17.84 29.68
CA HIS A 201 -7.49 -18.95 28.83
C HIS A 201 -5.97 -19.20 28.87
N GLU A 202 -5.17 -18.18 29.20
CA GLU A 202 -3.71 -18.28 29.33
C GLU A 202 -3.27 -19.02 30.61
N LEU A 203 -4.18 -19.15 31.60
CA LEU A 203 -3.91 -19.91 32.81
C LEU A 203 -3.83 -21.42 32.53
N PRO A 204 -3.05 -22.16 33.33
CA PRO A 204 -2.92 -23.60 33.15
C PRO A 204 -4.25 -24.32 33.43
N GLN A 205 -4.75 -25.04 32.43
CA GLN A 205 -5.91 -25.91 32.56
C GLN A 205 -5.49 -27.26 33.14
N LEU A 206 -5.82 -27.48 34.41
CA LEU A 206 -5.36 -28.65 35.16
C LEU A 206 -6.48 -29.15 36.06
N GLY A 207 -6.76 -30.45 36.01
CA GLY A 207 -7.92 -31.06 36.68
C GLY A 207 -8.12 -30.68 38.15
N ARG A 208 -9.34 -30.90 38.65
CA ARG A 208 -9.76 -30.49 39.99
C ARG A 208 -8.81 -30.91 41.13
N ALA A 209 -8.17 -32.09 41.04
CA ALA A 209 -7.25 -32.59 42.08
C ALA A 209 -5.80 -32.11 41.96
N ALA A 210 -5.41 -31.47 40.85
CA ALA A 210 -4.04 -30.99 40.64
C ALA A 210 -3.76 -29.71 41.43
N ARG A 211 -2.51 -29.46 41.86
CA ARG A 211 -2.17 -28.26 42.63
C ARG A 211 -2.20 -26.96 41.81
N GLY A 212 -1.92 -27.04 40.51
CA GLY A 212 -1.78 -25.86 39.63
C GLY A 212 -0.32 -25.56 39.31
N LYS A 213 -0.05 -24.38 38.73
CA LYS A 213 1.32 -23.84 38.59
C LYS A 213 1.51 -22.65 39.53
N ALA A 214 2.73 -22.46 40.02
CA ALA A 214 3.05 -21.32 40.88
C ALA A 214 2.89 -19.99 40.12
N LEU A 215 2.25 -19.01 40.75
CA LEU A 215 2.02 -17.66 40.20
C LEU A 215 3.31 -16.95 39.80
N GLY A 216 4.41 -17.20 40.54
CA GLY A 216 5.72 -16.67 40.21
C GLY A 216 6.20 -17.05 38.80
N ASN A 217 5.91 -18.29 38.36
CA ASN A 217 6.29 -18.77 37.04
C ASN A 217 5.34 -18.28 35.94
N VAL A 218 4.06 -18.07 36.28
CA VAL A 218 3.04 -17.62 35.33
C VAL A 218 3.18 -16.11 35.05
N LEU A 219 3.49 -15.31 36.07
CA LEU A 219 3.58 -13.85 35.98
C LEU A 219 5.01 -13.31 35.88
N GLN A 220 6.03 -14.20 35.93
CA GLN A 220 7.45 -13.86 35.93
C GLN A 220 7.79 -12.78 36.99
N LEU A 221 7.41 -13.03 38.24
CA LEU A 221 7.58 -12.07 39.34
C LEU A 221 9.06 -11.91 39.71
N ALA A 222 9.44 -10.70 40.15
CA ALA A 222 10.79 -10.46 40.65
C ALA A 222 11.04 -11.14 42.01
N GLU A 223 12.32 -11.33 42.36
CA GLU A 223 12.68 -11.98 43.62
C GLU A 223 12.07 -11.26 44.84
N GLY A 224 11.35 -12.00 45.68
CA GLY A 224 10.65 -11.49 46.86
C GLY A 224 9.30 -10.79 46.58
N GLU A 225 8.87 -10.69 45.32
CA GLU A 225 7.57 -10.14 44.93
C GLU A 225 6.47 -11.20 45.08
N ARG A 226 5.34 -10.82 45.72
CA ARG A 226 4.21 -11.73 45.97
C ARG A 226 2.92 -11.08 45.51
N VAL A 227 1.98 -11.88 45.00
CA VAL A 227 0.63 -11.43 44.67
C VAL A 227 -0.17 -11.28 45.98
N GLN A 228 -0.75 -10.10 46.18
CA GLN A 228 -1.56 -9.76 47.35
C GLN A 228 -3.06 -9.83 47.04
N ALA A 229 -3.47 -9.40 45.85
CA ALA A 229 -4.86 -9.39 45.43
C ALA A 229 -5.03 -9.83 43.99
N THR A 230 -6.14 -10.52 43.71
CA THR A 230 -6.57 -10.87 42.35
C THR A 230 -7.97 -10.35 42.10
N LEU A 231 -8.20 -9.71 40.96
CA LEU A 231 -9.50 -9.17 40.58
C LEU A 231 -9.86 -9.62 39.15
N PRO A 232 -10.94 -10.40 38.96
CA PRO A 232 -11.44 -10.72 37.63
C PRO A 232 -12.20 -9.52 37.04
N VAL A 233 -11.96 -9.21 35.78
CA VAL A 233 -12.59 -8.14 35.00
C VAL A 233 -12.96 -8.70 33.63
N ARG A 234 -14.23 -8.62 33.22
CA ARG A 234 -14.69 -9.19 31.94
C ARG A 234 -14.02 -8.50 30.75
N SER A 235 -14.11 -7.18 30.69
CA SER A 235 -13.39 -6.35 29.72
C SER A 235 -13.07 -5.01 30.38
N PHE A 236 -12.03 -4.33 29.89
CA PHE A 236 -11.70 -2.99 30.37
C PHE A 236 -12.74 -1.95 29.93
N GLU A 237 -13.43 -2.19 28.81
CA GLU A 237 -14.50 -1.34 28.27
C GLU A 237 -15.75 -1.38 29.16
N GLU A 238 -16.18 -2.57 29.59
CA GLU A 238 -17.30 -2.70 30.55
C GLU A 238 -16.97 -2.10 31.92
N ALA A 239 -15.68 -2.03 32.25
CA ALA A 239 -15.16 -1.50 33.49
C ALA A 239 -14.80 0.00 33.43
N GLU A 240 -15.14 0.72 32.35
CA GLU A 240 -14.79 2.15 32.19
C GLU A 240 -15.31 3.05 33.33
N ASN A 241 -16.45 2.68 33.92
CA ASN A 241 -17.03 3.38 35.08
C ASN A 241 -16.71 2.72 36.43
N ALA A 242 -15.92 1.64 36.43
CA ALA A 242 -15.47 0.96 37.64
C ALA A 242 -14.11 1.49 38.06
N TYR A 243 -13.91 1.61 39.37
CA TYR A 243 -12.65 2.04 39.94
C TYR A 243 -12.09 0.97 40.86
N VAL A 244 -10.78 0.75 40.80
CA VAL A 244 -10.04 -0.06 41.75
C VAL A 244 -9.51 0.83 42.87
N VAL A 245 -9.93 0.55 44.10
CA VAL A 245 -9.43 1.23 45.29
C VAL A 245 -8.30 0.41 45.89
N LEU A 246 -7.11 1.01 45.96
CA LEU A 246 -5.90 0.44 46.52
C LEU A 246 -5.57 1.10 47.86
N GLY A 247 -5.19 0.31 48.86
CA GLY A 247 -4.79 0.79 50.17
C GLY A 247 -3.41 0.26 50.56
N THR A 248 -2.56 1.13 51.11
CA THR A 248 -1.23 0.74 51.63
C THR A 248 -1.23 0.68 53.16
N ARG A 249 -0.29 -0.07 53.75
CA ARG A 249 -0.12 -0.17 55.21
C ARG A 249 0.12 1.18 55.90
N LYS A 250 0.63 2.18 55.18
CA LYS A 250 0.86 3.55 55.68
C LYS A 250 -0.40 4.43 55.65
N GLY A 251 -1.56 3.87 55.32
CA GLY A 251 -2.83 4.61 55.26
C GLY A 251 -3.04 5.43 53.99
N VAL A 252 -2.16 5.31 52.99
CA VAL A 252 -2.34 5.97 51.69
C VAL A 252 -3.31 5.14 50.85
N VAL A 253 -4.38 5.78 50.38
CA VAL A 253 -5.38 5.19 49.48
C VAL A 253 -5.25 5.84 48.10
N LYS A 254 -5.32 5.02 47.05
CA LYS A 254 -5.32 5.47 45.65
C LYS A 254 -6.49 4.81 44.91
N LYS A 255 -7.24 5.60 44.15
CA LYS A 255 -8.29 5.13 43.24
C LYS A 255 -7.77 5.23 41.81
N THR A 256 -7.93 4.18 41.01
CA THR A 256 -7.57 4.16 39.58
C THR A 256 -8.64 3.41 38.82
#